data_AF-A0A6C0DGI0-F1
#
_entry.id   AF-A0A6C0DGI0-F1
#
_cell.length_a   1.000
_cell.length_b   1.000
_cell.length_c   1.000
_cell.angle_alpha   90.00
_cell.angle_beta   90.00
_cell.angle_gamma   90.00
#
_symmetry.space_group_name_H-M   'P 1'
#
loop_
_entity.id
_entity.type
_entity.pdbx_description
1 polymer ?
#
loop_
_entity_poly.entity_id
_entity_poly.type
_entity_poly.pdbx_seq_one_letter_code
_entity_poly.pdbx_strand_id
1 'polypeptide(L)'
;MASRAIERNVKADIGKLNVATISKIHSDEGQEKALEFLTKYRTYRQMGQSMPVITKEGDILSRDIADTCAMGDITCGTFPRYIMPQIKDVNKFIKDANKLGIHLKKHEETITVKSADELKAKIKPSQSEIMASKVADKVAKVAQKGLDPSKFNIIVSKDGYIVDGHHTWNTLVNVLEADPRTVTFKVTVIEADILDVLTAAAAVGLPNAPEYGWSGLLNSEFPKLKSSYSELSARKHYTQKYHNHRLSHYSGKTHKNKKHR
;
A
#
# COMPACT_ATOMS: atom_id res chain seq x y z
N MET A 1 2.22 -19.35 33.32
CA MET A 1 1.97 -20.51 32.43
C MET A 1 1.15 -20.18 31.17
N ALA A 2 0.48 -19.02 31.07
CA ALA A 2 -0.28 -18.59 29.89
C ALA A 2 0.57 -18.25 28.64
N SER A 3 1.83 -17.80 28.83
CA SER A 3 2.74 -17.42 27.74
C SER A 3 3.15 -18.60 26.82
N ARG A 4 3.31 -19.81 27.37
CA ARG A 4 3.70 -21.02 26.59
C ARG A 4 2.56 -21.66 25.79
N ALA A 5 1.32 -21.25 26.04
CA ALA A 5 0.14 -21.74 25.30
C ALA A 5 -0.11 -20.90 24.04
N ILE A 6 0.15 -19.59 24.12
CA ILE A 6 0.12 -18.68 22.98
C ILE A 6 1.23 -19.05 21.97
N GLU A 7 2.45 -19.39 22.43
CA GLU A 7 3.54 -19.85 21.56
C GLU A 7 3.25 -21.13 20.75
N ARG A 8 2.43 -22.05 21.28
CA ARG A 8 2.15 -23.33 20.64
C ARG A 8 1.07 -23.24 19.56
N ASN A 9 0.03 -22.46 19.80
CA ASN A 9 -1.05 -22.26 18.81
C ASN A 9 -0.64 -21.29 17.70
N VAL A 10 0.24 -20.33 18.00
CA VAL A 10 0.84 -19.47 17.00
C VAL A 10 1.69 -20.32 16.03
N LYS A 11 2.44 -21.34 16.48
CA LYS A 11 3.30 -22.19 15.62
C LYS A 11 2.58 -23.01 14.53
N ALA A 12 1.32 -23.41 14.73
CA ALA A 12 0.64 -24.32 13.79
C ALA A 12 0.30 -23.66 12.44
N ASP A 13 -0.06 -22.37 12.46
CA ASP A 13 -0.34 -21.57 11.24
C ASP A 13 0.83 -20.63 10.85
N ILE A 14 1.92 -20.53 11.65
CA ILE A 14 3.21 -19.98 11.16
C ILE A 14 3.94 -21.01 10.29
N GLY A 15 3.48 -22.27 10.30
CA GLY A 15 4.22 -23.46 9.88
C GLY A 15 4.67 -23.49 8.42
N LYS A 16 5.69 -22.68 8.07
CA LYS A 16 6.93 -23.03 7.37
C LYS A 16 7.74 -21.80 6.93
N LEU A 17 7.14 -20.61 6.82
CA LEU A 17 7.74 -19.50 6.06
C LEU A 17 8.33 -18.32 6.85
N ASN A 18 8.14 -18.19 8.18
CA ASN A 18 8.68 -17.00 8.89
C ASN A 18 9.28 -17.22 10.30
N VAL A 19 9.15 -18.43 10.88
CA VAL A 19 9.92 -18.73 12.11
C VAL A 19 11.42 -18.69 11.82
N ALA A 20 11.83 -19.10 10.62
CA ALA A 20 13.23 -19.15 10.21
C ALA A 20 13.88 -17.76 10.14
N THR A 21 13.14 -16.72 9.75
CA THR A 21 13.65 -15.35 9.70
C THR A 21 13.75 -14.78 11.11
N ILE A 22 12.72 -14.97 11.94
CA ILE A 22 12.72 -14.54 13.35
C ILE A 22 13.83 -15.24 14.15
N SER A 23 14.05 -16.54 13.95
CA SER A 23 15.08 -17.29 14.67
C SER A 23 16.51 -16.86 14.33
N LYS A 24 16.70 -16.14 13.21
CA LYS A 24 17.99 -15.56 12.84
C LYS A 24 18.23 -14.19 13.47
N ILE A 25 17.22 -13.60 14.11
CA ILE A 25 17.35 -12.30 14.74
C ILE A 25 18.14 -12.46 16.04
N HIS A 26 19.29 -11.81 16.15
CA HIS A 26 20.19 -11.93 17.30
C HIS A 26 19.82 -11.01 18.49
N SER A 27 18.71 -10.28 18.40
CA SER A 27 18.23 -9.35 19.43
C SER A 27 16.84 -9.77 19.89
N ASP A 28 16.65 -9.93 21.20
CA ASP A 28 15.36 -10.24 21.80
C ASP A 28 14.31 -9.17 21.47
N GLU A 29 14.67 -7.88 21.55
CA GLU A 29 13.80 -6.76 21.15
C GLU A 29 13.43 -6.85 19.66
N GLY A 30 14.39 -7.18 18.80
CA GLY A 30 14.13 -7.38 17.36
C GLY A 30 13.18 -8.55 17.10
N GLN A 31 13.34 -9.65 17.84
CA GLN A 31 12.43 -10.81 17.76
C GLN A 31 11.03 -10.45 18.22
N GLU A 32 10.90 -9.70 19.33
CA GLU A 32 9.61 -9.26 19.87
C GLU A 32 8.85 -8.39 18.87
N LYS A 33 9.51 -7.39 18.28
CA LYS A 33 8.88 -6.52 17.25
C LYS A 33 8.47 -7.29 16.00
N ALA A 34 9.30 -8.24 15.57
CA ALA A 34 8.98 -9.11 14.44
C ALA A 34 7.74 -10.00 14.73
N LEU A 35 7.65 -10.55 15.95
CA LEU A 35 6.49 -11.33 16.40
C LEU A 35 5.23 -10.45 16.53
N GLU A 36 5.36 -9.23 17.01
CA GLU A 36 4.26 -8.26 17.09
C GLU A 36 3.70 -7.95 15.70
N PHE A 37 4.56 -7.69 14.72
CA PHE A 37 4.17 -7.49 13.32
C PHE A 37 3.36 -8.68 12.77
N LEU A 38 3.86 -9.92 12.96
CA LEU A 38 3.14 -11.11 12.49
C LEU A 38 1.80 -11.31 13.18
N THR A 39 1.72 -10.97 14.46
CA THR A 39 0.47 -11.02 15.22
C THR A 39 -0.53 -10.02 14.64
N LYS A 40 -0.13 -8.77 14.41
CA LYS A 40 -0.98 -7.74 13.79
C LYS A 40 -1.46 -8.16 12.39
N TYR A 41 -0.55 -8.65 11.54
CA TYR A 41 -0.89 -9.13 10.20
C TYR A 41 -1.91 -10.28 10.24
N ARG A 42 -1.77 -11.23 11.16
CA ARG A 42 -2.72 -12.33 11.33
C ARG A 42 -4.09 -11.88 11.77
N THR A 43 -4.13 -11.05 12.81
CA THR A 43 -5.40 -10.51 13.32
C THR A 43 -6.16 -9.83 12.19
N TYR A 44 -5.47 -9.02 11.38
CA TYR A 44 -6.06 -8.42 10.19
C TYR A 44 -6.59 -9.46 9.19
N ARG A 45 -5.78 -10.47 8.83
CA ARG A 45 -6.18 -11.53 7.89
C ARG A 45 -7.40 -12.33 8.38
N GLN A 46 -7.52 -12.57 9.67
CA GLN A 46 -8.64 -13.31 10.28
C GLN A 46 -9.94 -12.50 10.29
N MET A 47 -9.84 -11.17 10.39
CA MET A 47 -11.02 -10.29 10.46
C MET A 47 -11.66 -9.97 9.10
N GLY A 48 -11.00 -10.33 7.99
CA GLY A 48 -11.43 -9.94 6.65
C GLY A 48 -10.94 -8.53 6.29
N GLN A 49 -10.94 -8.21 4.99
CA GLN A 49 -10.38 -6.95 4.46
C GLN A 49 -11.01 -5.70 5.09
N SER A 50 -10.29 -4.58 5.00
CA SER A 50 -10.69 -3.25 5.49
C SER A 50 -12.16 -2.96 5.14
N MET A 51 -12.99 -2.76 6.17
CA MET A 51 -14.32 -2.24 5.96
C MET A 51 -14.22 -0.76 5.58
N PRO A 52 -15.07 -0.27 4.65
CA PRO A 52 -15.17 1.16 4.41
C PRO A 52 -15.52 1.88 5.71
N VAL A 53 -14.80 2.95 6.03
CA VAL A 53 -15.08 3.75 7.22
C VAL A 53 -16.42 4.46 7.02
N ILE A 54 -17.40 4.08 7.84
CA ILE A 54 -18.67 4.77 8.01
C ILE A 54 -18.47 5.75 9.17
N THR A 55 -18.72 7.05 8.98
CA THR A 55 -18.65 8.00 10.10
C THR A 55 -19.75 7.73 11.13
N LYS A 56 -19.65 8.37 12.30
CA LYS A 56 -20.72 8.32 13.32
C LYS A 56 -22.07 8.78 12.79
N GLU A 57 -22.10 9.60 11.74
CA GLU A 57 -23.33 10.08 11.10
C GLU A 57 -23.87 9.18 9.98
N GLY A 58 -23.21 8.06 9.65
CA GLY A 58 -23.63 7.19 8.54
C GLY A 58 -23.23 7.68 7.15
N ASP A 59 -22.47 8.79 7.08
CA ASP A 59 -21.94 9.31 5.82
C ASP A 59 -20.68 8.55 5.41
N ILE A 60 -20.61 8.20 4.11
CA ILE A 60 -19.36 7.74 3.49
C ILE A 60 -18.44 8.96 3.45
N LEU A 61 -17.29 8.88 4.10
CA LEU A 61 -16.31 9.96 4.21
C LEU A 61 -16.08 10.68 2.87
N SER A 62 -15.88 12.00 2.98
CA SER A 62 -15.58 12.93 1.89
C SER A 62 -14.44 12.44 0.98
N ARG A 63 -14.41 12.94 -0.27
CA ARG A 63 -13.39 12.64 -1.31
C ARG A 63 -11.94 12.67 -0.82
N ASP A 64 -11.65 13.41 0.25
CA ASP A 64 -10.30 13.66 0.76
C ASP A 64 -9.69 12.48 1.54
N ILE A 65 -10.51 11.50 1.91
CA ILE A 65 -10.11 10.42 2.81
C ILE A 65 -10.31 9.04 2.14
N ALA A 66 -10.96 9.00 0.98
CA ALA A 66 -11.36 7.75 0.37
C ALA A 66 -10.17 6.84 0.01
N ASP A 67 -10.31 5.56 0.35
CA ASP A 67 -9.36 4.51 0.01
C ASP A 67 -9.59 4.04 -1.43
N THR A 68 -8.58 4.15 -2.30
CA THR A 68 -8.71 3.64 -3.68
C THR A 68 -9.00 2.14 -3.71
N CYS A 69 -8.60 1.40 -2.67
CA CYS A 69 -8.85 -0.03 -2.56
C CYS A 69 -10.30 -0.39 -2.24
N ALA A 70 -10.95 0.36 -1.37
CA ALA A 70 -12.38 0.22 -1.10
C ALA A 70 -13.27 0.53 -2.32
N MET A 71 -12.74 1.25 -3.33
CA MET A 71 -13.46 1.57 -4.56
C MET A 71 -13.52 0.44 -5.59
N GLY A 72 -12.94 -0.73 -5.28
CA GLY A 72 -12.90 -1.88 -6.19
C GLY A 72 -11.81 -1.76 -7.26
N ASP A 73 -10.81 -0.91 -7.03
CA ASP A 73 -9.64 -0.82 -7.88
C ASP A 73 -8.77 -2.09 -7.75
N ILE A 74 -8.30 -2.63 -8.87
CA ILE A 74 -7.48 -3.86 -8.95
C ILE A 74 -6.06 -3.64 -8.40
N THR A 75 -5.76 -2.43 -7.94
CA THR A 75 -4.44 -1.96 -7.52
C THR A 75 -4.14 -2.20 -6.04
N CYS A 76 -4.74 -3.21 -5.41
CA CYS A 76 -4.71 -3.37 -3.96
C CYS A 76 -4.19 -4.72 -3.50
N GLY A 77 -3.38 -4.67 -2.44
CA GLY A 77 -2.74 -5.84 -1.85
C GLY A 77 -3.46 -6.35 -0.60
N THR A 78 -2.71 -7.05 0.24
CA THR A 78 -3.26 -7.81 1.38
C THR A 78 -2.78 -7.33 2.75
N PHE A 79 -1.84 -6.38 2.80
CA PHE A 79 -1.27 -5.84 4.03
C PHE A 79 -1.91 -4.49 4.37
N PRO A 80 -2.44 -4.31 5.58
CA PRO A 80 -3.02 -3.03 5.97
C PRO A 80 -1.96 -1.95 6.12
N ARG A 81 -2.35 -0.70 5.91
CA ARG A 81 -1.44 0.46 5.94
C ARG A 81 -0.60 0.54 7.20
N TYR A 82 -1.21 0.32 8.36
CA TYR A 82 -0.59 0.53 9.66
C TYR A 82 0.53 -0.46 10.01
N ILE A 83 0.70 -1.53 9.22
CA ILE A 83 1.84 -2.45 9.36
C ILE A 83 2.86 -2.30 8.23
N MET A 84 2.62 -1.40 7.27
CA MET A 84 3.56 -1.13 6.20
C MET A 84 4.64 -0.15 6.66
N PRO A 85 5.92 -0.47 6.47
CA PRO A 85 7.02 0.39 6.90
C PRO A 85 7.12 1.65 6.04
N GLN A 86 7.78 2.67 6.57
CA GLN A 86 8.19 3.86 5.82
C GLN A 86 9.72 3.92 5.75
N ILE A 87 10.29 3.54 4.61
CA ILE A 87 11.73 3.37 4.42
C ILE A 87 12.32 4.63 3.80
N LYS A 88 12.74 5.57 4.67
CA LYS A 88 13.38 6.82 4.22
C LYS A 88 14.79 6.62 3.67
N ASP A 89 15.53 5.67 4.22
CA ASP A 89 16.90 5.33 3.83
C ASP A 89 17.05 3.81 3.76
N VAL A 90 17.04 3.28 2.53
CA VAL A 90 17.16 1.84 2.27
C VAL A 90 18.54 1.32 2.68
N ASN A 91 19.61 2.11 2.51
CA ASN A 91 20.96 1.66 2.88
C ASN A 91 21.08 1.47 4.39
N LYS A 92 20.54 2.43 5.17
CA LYS A 92 20.49 2.31 6.62
C LYS A 92 19.63 1.12 7.04
N PHE A 93 18.46 0.95 6.44
CA PHE A 93 17.58 -0.20 6.73
C PHE A 93 18.31 -1.54 6.53
N ILE A 94 18.92 -1.75 5.36
CA ILE A 94 19.66 -3.00 5.06
C ILE A 94 20.80 -3.20 6.05
N LYS A 95 21.57 -2.14 6.37
CA LYS A 95 22.67 -2.21 7.34
C LYS A 95 22.17 -2.64 8.72
N ASP A 96 21.06 -2.08 9.19
CA ASP A 96 20.53 -2.38 10.51
C ASP A 96 19.89 -3.78 10.56
N ALA A 97 19.18 -4.21 9.52
CA ALA A 97 18.68 -5.57 9.38
C ALA A 97 19.83 -6.60 9.41
N ASN A 98 20.93 -6.31 8.70
CA ASN A 98 22.12 -7.17 8.68
C ASN A 98 22.79 -7.28 10.05
N LYS A 99 22.84 -6.19 10.85
CA LYS A 99 23.35 -6.25 12.23
C LYS A 99 22.50 -7.16 13.13
N LEU A 100 21.20 -7.23 12.85
CA LEU A 100 20.28 -8.12 13.55
C LEU A 100 20.40 -9.58 13.10
N GLY A 101 21.23 -9.92 12.11
CA GLY A 101 21.33 -11.29 11.57
C GLY A 101 20.39 -11.57 10.40
N ILE A 102 19.60 -10.58 9.95
CA ILE A 102 18.73 -10.69 8.78
C ILE A 102 19.52 -10.21 7.56
N HIS A 103 20.15 -11.14 6.85
CA HIS A 103 21.01 -10.85 5.70
C HIS A 103 20.22 -10.40 4.46
N LEU A 104 19.91 -9.11 4.38
CA LEU A 104 19.28 -8.48 3.23
C LEU A 104 20.34 -7.90 2.28
N LYS A 105 20.02 -7.97 0.99
CA LYS A 105 20.75 -7.32 -0.11
C LYS A 105 19.79 -6.51 -0.95
N LYS A 106 20.33 -5.57 -1.73
CA LYS A 106 19.54 -4.80 -2.68
C LYS A 106 20.31 -4.53 -3.97
N HIS A 107 19.57 -4.30 -5.04
CA HIS A 107 20.08 -3.74 -6.29
C HIS A 107 19.08 -2.74 -6.87
N GLU A 108 19.50 -1.99 -7.87
CA GLU A 108 18.61 -1.12 -8.64
C GLU A 108 18.23 -1.83 -9.93
N GLU A 109 16.93 -1.85 -10.24
CA GLU A 109 16.41 -2.38 -11.50
C GLU A 109 15.80 -1.24 -12.32
N THR A 110 16.04 -1.23 -13.62
CA THR A 110 15.39 -0.28 -14.54
C THR A 110 14.16 -0.93 -15.16
N ILE A 111 13.01 -0.33 -14.92
CA ILE A 111 11.72 -0.78 -15.45
C ILE A 111 11.28 0.16 -16.56
N THR A 112 10.97 -0.43 -17.72
CA THR A 112 10.32 0.24 -18.84
C THR A 112 8.93 -0.35 -19.06
N VAL A 113 7.92 0.51 -19.14
CA VAL A 113 6.52 0.17 -19.36
C VAL A 113 5.89 1.11 -20.37
N LYS A 114 4.88 0.66 -21.11
CA LYS A 114 4.13 1.45 -22.09
C LYS A 114 2.68 1.71 -21.68
N SER A 115 2.18 0.95 -20.71
CA SER A 115 0.80 1.01 -20.25
C SER A 115 0.70 0.72 -18.75
N ALA A 116 -0.46 1.03 -18.17
CA ALA A 116 -0.77 0.69 -16.79
C ALA A 116 -0.80 -0.82 -16.55
N ASP A 117 -1.26 -1.61 -17.53
CA ASP A 117 -1.34 -3.06 -17.40
C ASP A 117 0.06 -3.70 -17.39
N GLU A 118 0.99 -3.21 -18.22
CA GLU A 118 2.39 -3.64 -18.16
C GLU A 118 3.02 -3.31 -16.80
N LEU A 119 2.69 -2.14 -16.22
CA LEU A 119 3.15 -1.75 -14.89
C LEU A 119 2.58 -2.66 -13.80
N LYS A 120 1.27 -2.93 -13.82
CA LYS A 120 0.59 -3.82 -12.86
C LYS A 120 1.09 -5.26 -12.96
N ALA A 121 1.52 -5.71 -14.14
CA ALA A 121 2.11 -7.03 -14.34
C ALA A 121 3.53 -7.15 -13.76
N LYS A 122 4.31 -6.05 -13.75
CA LYS A 122 5.69 -6.03 -13.25
C LYS A 122 5.80 -5.76 -11.75
N ILE A 123 4.96 -4.86 -11.23
CA ILE A 123 5.02 -4.41 -9.84
C ILE A 123 3.66 -4.59 -9.19
N LYS A 124 3.61 -5.36 -8.10
CA LYS A 124 2.39 -5.75 -7.40
C LYS A 124 2.17 -4.87 -6.18
N PRO A 125 0.96 -4.34 -5.97
CA PRO A 125 0.61 -3.65 -4.74
C PRO A 125 0.58 -4.65 -3.57
N SER A 126 1.17 -4.27 -2.44
CA SER A 126 1.08 -5.05 -1.19
C SER A 126 0.08 -4.45 -0.21
N GLN A 127 -0.13 -3.13 -0.24
CA GLN A 127 -0.98 -2.42 0.70
C GLN A 127 -2.46 -2.53 0.32
N SER A 128 -3.33 -2.81 1.27
CA SER A 128 -4.79 -2.91 1.10
C SER A 128 -5.53 -1.58 1.24
N GLU A 129 -4.80 -0.48 1.49
CA GLU A 129 -5.36 0.86 1.70
C GLU A 129 -4.46 1.94 1.09
N ILE A 130 -4.95 2.72 0.11
CA ILE A 130 -4.18 3.83 -0.49
C ILE A 130 -5.04 5.10 -0.49
N MET A 131 -4.56 6.13 0.22
CA MET A 131 -5.27 7.40 0.35
C MET A 131 -5.39 8.13 -1.00
N ALA A 132 -6.62 8.24 -1.53
CA ALA A 132 -6.90 8.80 -2.85
C ALA A 132 -6.45 10.27 -2.99
N SER A 133 -6.59 11.09 -1.95
CA SER A 133 -6.18 12.49 -1.98
C SER A 133 -4.68 12.66 -2.26
N LYS A 134 -3.82 11.81 -1.69
CA LYS A 134 -2.36 11.82 -1.98
C LYS A 134 -2.05 11.43 -3.41
N VAL A 135 -2.82 10.50 -3.98
CA VAL A 135 -2.68 10.10 -5.38
C VAL A 135 -3.12 11.26 -6.27
N ALA A 136 -4.28 11.85 -6.01
CA ALA A 136 -4.79 13.00 -6.75
C ALA A 136 -3.83 14.20 -6.74
N ASP A 137 -3.26 14.53 -5.58
CA ASP A 137 -2.26 15.59 -5.44
C ASP A 137 -1.01 15.34 -6.32
N LYS A 138 -0.55 14.09 -6.36
CA LYS A 138 0.61 13.70 -7.16
C LYS A 138 0.28 13.72 -8.65
N VAL A 139 -0.90 13.23 -9.06
CA VAL A 139 -1.37 13.30 -10.45
C VAL A 139 -1.50 14.76 -10.91
N ALA A 140 -2.06 15.64 -10.08
CA ALA A 140 -2.16 17.07 -10.37
C ALA A 140 -0.77 17.71 -10.56
N LYS A 141 0.20 17.35 -9.72
CA LYS A 141 1.60 17.81 -9.88
C LYS A 141 2.23 17.33 -11.18
N VAL A 142 1.99 16.08 -11.57
CA VAL A 142 2.45 15.54 -12.87
C VAL A 142 1.80 16.30 -14.03
N ALA A 143 0.49 16.58 -13.95
CA ALA A 143 -0.21 17.34 -14.99
C ALA A 143 0.34 18.77 -15.14
N GLN A 144 0.78 19.40 -14.04
CA GLN A 144 1.32 20.76 -14.04
C GLN A 144 2.80 20.82 -14.48
N LYS A 145 3.63 19.88 -14.01
CA LYS A 145 5.09 19.94 -14.14
C LYS A 145 5.67 18.93 -15.13
N GLY A 146 4.84 18.04 -15.66
CA GLY A 146 5.29 16.86 -16.41
C GLY A 146 5.65 15.69 -15.49
N LEU A 147 5.76 14.52 -16.11
CA LEU A 147 6.22 13.29 -15.46
C LEU A 147 7.75 13.33 -15.38
N ASP A 148 8.30 13.22 -14.17
CA ASP A 148 9.74 13.06 -13.95
C ASP A 148 10.01 11.72 -13.26
N PRO A 149 10.32 10.66 -14.04
CA PRO A 149 10.50 9.32 -13.50
C PRO A 149 11.73 9.18 -12.59
N SER A 150 12.69 10.11 -12.65
CA SER A 150 13.89 10.10 -11.78
C SER A 150 13.56 10.37 -10.31
N LYS A 151 12.39 10.96 -10.05
CA LYS A 151 11.88 11.25 -8.70
C LYS A 151 11.06 10.11 -8.11
N PHE A 152 10.89 9.00 -8.85
CA PHE A 152 10.15 7.86 -8.33
C PHE A 152 11.05 7.06 -7.39
N ASN A 153 10.66 7.07 -6.12
CA ASN A 153 11.20 6.16 -5.13
C ASN A 153 10.15 5.07 -4.89
N ILE A 154 10.39 3.90 -5.47
CA ILE A 154 9.58 2.69 -5.27
C ILE A 154 10.56 1.59 -4.86
N ILE A 155 10.27 0.99 -3.71
CA ILE A 155 11.05 -0.12 -3.17
C ILE A 155 10.20 -1.37 -3.35
N VAL A 156 10.75 -2.41 -3.97
CA VAL A 156 10.06 -3.68 -4.22
C VAL A 156 10.83 -4.83 -3.59
N SER A 157 10.11 -5.86 -3.18
CA SER A 157 10.68 -7.15 -2.80
C SER A 157 10.99 -8.00 -4.04
N LYS A 158 11.77 -9.06 -3.87
CA LYS A 158 12.18 -9.96 -4.94
C LYS A 158 11.01 -10.63 -5.67
N ASP A 159 9.93 -10.90 -4.96
CA ASP A 159 8.67 -11.48 -5.48
C ASP A 159 7.75 -10.44 -6.16
N GLY A 160 8.25 -9.20 -6.30
CA GLY A 160 7.65 -8.13 -7.10
C GLY A 160 6.64 -7.28 -6.36
N TYR A 161 6.53 -7.39 -5.03
CA TYR A 161 5.60 -6.59 -4.25
C TYR A 161 6.23 -5.27 -3.79
N ILE A 162 5.44 -4.22 -3.78
CA ILE A 162 5.87 -2.92 -3.25
C ILE A 162 6.08 -3.05 -1.74
N VAL A 163 7.24 -2.65 -1.25
CA VAL A 163 7.54 -2.54 0.19
C VAL A 163 7.19 -1.14 0.67
N ASP A 164 7.55 -0.12 -0.11
CA ASP A 164 7.22 1.28 0.11
C ASP A 164 7.13 2.02 -1.25
N GLY A 165 6.35 3.10 -1.30
CA GLY A 165 6.11 3.89 -2.51
C GLY A 165 4.75 3.67 -3.20
N HIS A 166 3.76 3.08 -2.52
CA HIS A 166 2.43 2.75 -3.09
C HIS A 166 1.72 3.94 -3.73
N HIS A 167 1.77 5.14 -3.12
CA HIS A 167 1.16 6.33 -3.74
C HIS A 167 1.87 6.76 -5.02
N THR A 168 3.19 6.62 -5.09
CA THR A 168 3.97 6.95 -6.29
C THR A 168 3.65 5.97 -7.41
N TRP A 169 3.60 4.67 -7.10
CA TRP A 169 3.18 3.64 -8.05
C TRP A 169 1.74 3.85 -8.53
N ASN A 170 0.78 4.09 -7.62
CA ASN A 170 -0.62 4.31 -7.98
C ASN A 170 -0.80 5.62 -8.81
N THR A 171 -0.01 6.65 -8.52
CA THR A 171 0.06 7.85 -9.39
C THR A 171 0.48 7.48 -10.81
N LEU A 172 1.52 6.65 -10.96
CA LEU A 172 2.01 6.26 -12.27
C LEU A 172 0.99 5.40 -13.03
N VAL A 173 0.29 4.49 -12.34
CA VAL A 173 -0.85 3.74 -12.90
C VAL A 173 -1.89 4.71 -13.45
N ASN A 174 -2.39 5.64 -12.63
CA ASN A 174 -3.40 6.62 -13.05
C ASN A 174 -2.96 7.48 -14.25
N VAL A 175 -1.69 7.88 -14.27
CA VAL A 175 -1.13 8.66 -15.40
C VAL A 175 -1.10 7.82 -16.68
N LEU A 176 -0.66 6.56 -16.60
CA LEU A 176 -0.57 5.67 -17.77
C LEU A 176 -1.95 5.17 -18.24
N GLU A 177 -2.94 5.09 -17.37
CA GLU A 177 -4.33 4.79 -17.75
C GLU A 177 -4.97 5.96 -18.52
N ALA A 178 -4.61 7.20 -18.17
CA ALA A 178 -5.11 8.39 -18.85
C ALA A 178 -4.35 8.71 -20.15
N ASP A 179 -3.04 8.44 -20.19
CA ASP A 179 -2.13 8.76 -21.30
C ASP A 179 -1.09 7.64 -21.44
N PRO A 180 -1.42 6.54 -22.16
CA PRO A 180 -0.48 5.44 -22.39
C PRO A 180 0.76 5.91 -23.15
N ARG A 181 1.93 5.73 -22.54
CA ARG A 181 3.23 6.14 -23.11
C ARG A 181 4.38 5.33 -22.51
N THR A 182 5.50 5.30 -23.22
CA THR A 182 6.73 4.70 -22.70
C THR A 182 7.28 5.51 -21.53
N VAL A 183 7.44 4.87 -20.38
CA VAL A 183 8.07 5.42 -19.18
C VAL A 183 9.15 4.46 -18.72
N THR A 184 10.34 5.00 -18.49
CA THR A 184 11.49 4.27 -17.91
C THR A 184 11.86 4.88 -16.57
N PHE A 185 11.94 4.06 -15.53
CA PHE A 185 12.28 4.48 -14.16
C PHE A 185 13.09 3.41 -13.44
N LYS A 186 13.73 3.80 -12.34
CA LYS A 186 14.46 2.86 -11.47
C LYS A 186 13.61 2.49 -10.27
N VAL A 187 13.78 1.25 -9.81
CA VAL A 187 13.26 0.76 -8.54
C VAL A 187 14.39 0.15 -7.73
N THR A 188 14.31 0.27 -6.42
CA THR A 188 15.20 -0.47 -5.52
C THR A 188 14.57 -1.82 -5.22
N VAL A 189 15.23 -2.90 -5.61
CA VAL A 189 14.81 -4.28 -5.33
C VAL A 189 15.54 -4.78 -4.09
N ILE A 190 14.80 -5.23 -3.09
CA ILE A 190 15.36 -5.96 -1.94
C ILE A 190 15.30 -7.45 -2.27
N GLU A 191 16.44 -8.14 -2.16
CA GLU A 191 16.62 -9.55 -2.53
C GLU A 191 16.06 -10.52 -1.48
N ALA A 192 14.82 -10.28 -1.04
CA ALA A 192 14.05 -11.11 -0.13
C ALA A 192 12.57 -11.00 -0.47
N ASP A 193 11.77 -12.00 -0.08
CA ASP A 193 10.32 -12.00 -0.29
C ASP A 193 9.66 -10.97 0.62
N ILE A 194 8.48 -10.46 0.23
CA ILE A 194 7.82 -9.35 0.92
C ILE A 194 7.67 -9.57 2.42
N LEU A 195 7.30 -10.79 2.85
CA LEU A 195 7.12 -11.09 4.27
C LEU A 195 8.44 -11.01 5.05
N ASP A 196 9.55 -11.46 4.48
CA ASP A 196 10.86 -11.35 5.12
C ASP A 196 11.28 -9.88 5.24
N VAL A 197 11.03 -9.08 4.19
CA VAL A 197 11.35 -7.65 4.20
C VAL A 197 10.53 -6.89 5.25
N LEU A 198 9.22 -7.14 5.33
CA LEU A 198 8.35 -6.51 6.33
C LEU A 198 8.71 -6.94 7.76
N THR A 199 9.05 -8.22 7.94
CA THR A 199 9.50 -8.76 9.24
C THR A 199 10.81 -8.09 9.67
N ALA A 200 11.76 -7.92 8.73
CA ALA A 200 13.00 -7.22 8.98
C ALA A 200 12.78 -5.74 9.32
N ALA A 201 11.88 -5.07 8.60
CA ALA A 201 11.52 -3.68 8.86
C ALA A 201 10.94 -3.48 10.27
N ALA A 202 10.06 -4.41 10.70
CA ALA A 202 9.53 -4.44 12.06
C ALA A 202 10.64 -4.69 13.10
N ALA A 203 11.51 -5.67 12.86
CA ALA A 203 12.62 -6.00 13.76
C ALA A 203 13.58 -4.82 13.98
N VAL A 204 13.87 -4.06 12.92
CA VAL A 204 14.69 -2.83 12.98
C VAL A 204 13.95 -1.68 13.69
N GLY A 205 12.63 -1.79 13.86
CA GLY A 205 11.81 -0.73 14.47
C GLY A 205 11.59 0.46 13.54
N LEU A 206 11.45 0.21 12.23
CA LEU A 206 11.07 1.28 11.31
C LEU A 206 9.67 1.83 11.64
N PRO A 207 9.45 3.14 11.47
CA PRO A 207 8.12 3.69 11.65
C PRO A 207 7.18 3.13 10.60
N ASN A 208 5.99 2.72 11.03
CA ASN A 208 4.92 2.34 10.12
C ASN A 208 4.24 3.59 9.53
N ALA A 209 3.53 3.40 8.42
CA ALA A 209 2.64 4.45 7.94
C ALA A 209 1.59 4.78 9.01
N PRO A 210 1.21 6.06 9.17
CA PRO A 210 0.26 6.46 10.19
C PRO A 210 -1.05 5.69 10.05
N GLU A 211 -1.57 5.24 11.18
CA GLU A 211 -2.95 4.78 11.32
C GLU A 211 -3.85 5.96 10.98
N TYR A 212 -4.54 5.85 9.84
CA TYR A 212 -5.74 6.63 9.62
C TYR A 212 -6.90 5.76 10.12
N GLY A 213 -8.05 6.35 10.51
CA GLY A 213 -9.21 5.62 11.07
C GLY A 213 -9.81 4.48 10.21
N TRP A 214 -9.17 4.12 9.10
CA TRP A 214 -9.40 3.00 8.19
C TRP A 214 -8.86 1.67 8.73
N SER A 215 -7.75 1.72 9.47
CA SER A 215 -7.12 0.54 10.06
C SER A 215 -7.72 0.14 11.40
N GLY A 216 -8.93 0.61 11.69
CA GLY A 216 -9.65 0.28 12.91
C GLY A 216 -9.95 -1.22 12.97
N LEU A 217 -9.01 -1.99 13.50
CA LEU A 217 -9.33 -2.89 14.59
C LEU A 217 -10.07 -2.02 15.61
N LEU A 218 -11.40 -1.91 15.47
CA LEU A 218 -12.24 -1.19 16.42
C LEU A 218 -11.93 -1.79 17.79
N ASN A 219 -11.18 -1.04 18.58
CA ASN A 219 -10.98 -1.33 19.99
C ASN A 219 -12.37 -1.42 20.61
N SER A 220 -12.68 -2.61 21.16
CA SER A 220 -13.79 -2.95 22.05
C SER A 220 -15.21 -2.63 21.54
N GLU A 221 -16.03 -3.68 21.44
CA GLU A 221 -17.48 -3.67 21.24
C GLU A 221 -17.96 -3.43 19.81
N PHE A 222 -18.23 -4.52 19.10
CA PHE A 222 -18.98 -4.53 17.84
C PHE A 222 -20.37 -3.89 18.03
N PRO A 223 -20.71 -2.77 17.35
CA PRO A 223 -22.09 -2.53 17.01
C PRO A 223 -22.46 -3.58 15.96
N LYS A 224 -23.44 -4.43 16.27
CA LYS A 224 -24.06 -5.31 15.26
C LYS A 224 -24.51 -4.45 14.08
N LEU A 225 -23.81 -4.52 12.95
CA LEU A 225 -24.22 -3.89 11.71
C LEU A 225 -25.61 -4.43 11.36
N LYS A 226 -26.63 -3.56 11.38
CA LYS A 226 -27.97 -3.89 10.88
C LYS A 226 -27.85 -4.16 9.38
N SER A 227 -28.29 -5.34 8.99
CA SER A 227 -28.10 -6.01 7.70
C SER A 227 -28.77 -5.36 6.48
N SER A 228 -28.96 -4.04 6.41
CA SER A 228 -29.88 -3.44 5.42
C SER A 228 -29.28 -2.53 4.36
N TYR A 229 -27.97 -2.26 4.34
CA TYR A 229 -27.33 -1.57 3.21
C TYR A 229 -26.55 -2.57 2.37
N SER A 230 -27.17 -3.09 1.31
CA SER A 230 -26.53 -4.02 0.39
C SER A 230 -25.35 -3.34 -0.32
N GLU A 231 -24.20 -4.01 -0.34
CA GLU A 231 -22.92 -3.59 -0.93
C GLU A 231 -23.03 -3.08 -2.39
N LEU A 232 -24.08 -3.51 -3.10
CA LEU A 232 -24.42 -3.08 -4.47
C LEU A 232 -24.87 -1.62 -4.56
N SER A 233 -25.49 -1.08 -3.52
CA SER A 233 -26.09 0.26 -3.50
C SER A 233 -25.01 1.34 -3.39
N ALA A 234 -24.00 1.10 -2.54
CA ALA A 234 -22.85 1.99 -2.37
C ALA A 234 -21.98 2.04 -3.64
N ARG A 235 -21.75 0.89 -4.30
CA ARG A 235 -21.00 0.82 -5.57
C ARG A 235 -21.63 1.64 -6.71
N LYS A 236 -22.96 1.59 -6.86
CA LYS A 236 -23.67 2.31 -7.95
C LYS A 236 -23.69 3.83 -7.76
N HIS A 237 -23.92 4.31 -6.54
CA HIS A 237 -23.94 5.76 -6.27
C HIS A 237 -22.56 6.42 -6.44
N TYR A 238 -21.48 5.71 -6.11
CA TYR A 238 -20.13 6.28 -6.16
C TYR A 238 -19.54 6.33 -7.58
N THR A 239 -19.73 5.27 -8.38
CA THR A 239 -19.27 5.21 -9.78
C THR A 239 -19.93 6.28 -10.66
N GLN A 240 -21.23 6.54 -10.47
CA GLN A 240 -21.96 7.56 -11.23
C GLN A 240 -21.43 8.99 -10.97
N LYS A 241 -21.06 9.30 -9.71
CA LYS A 241 -20.53 10.61 -9.32
C LYS A 241 -19.11 10.84 -9.83
N TYR A 242 -18.30 9.79 -9.92
CA TYR A 242 -16.94 9.85 -10.45
C TYR A 242 -16.91 10.01 -11.98
N HIS A 243 -17.82 9.34 -12.70
CA HIS A 243 -17.87 9.43 -14.16
C HIS A 243 -18.21 10.83 -14.66
N ASN A 244 -19.14 11.52 -13.97
CA ASN A 244 -19.54 12.88 -14.30
C ASN A 244 -18.43 13.92 -14.04
N HIS A 245 -17.55 13.67 -13.07
CA HIS A 245 -16.45 14.59 -12.74
C HIS A 245 -15.20 14.39 -13.63
N ARG A 246 -14.98 13.18 -14.16
CA ARG A 246 -13.89 12.89 -15.11
C ARG A 246 -14.09 13.62 -16.45
N LEU A 247 -15.34 13.82 -16.86
CA LEU A 247 -15.70 14.55 -18.08
C LEU A 247 -15.61 16.09 -17.92
N SER A 248 -15.83 16.62 -16.72
CA SER A 248 -15.82 18.08 -16.50
C SER A 248 -14.41 18.69 -16.55
N HIS A 249 -13.36 17.94 -16.23
CA HIS A 249 -11.98 18.42 -16.31
C HIS A 249 -11.36 18.29 -17.71
N TYR A 250 -11.92 17.46 -18.60
CA TYR A 250 -11.38 17.26 -19.95
C TYR A 250 -12.04 18.15 -21.02
N SER A 251 -13.24 18.70 -20.80
CA SER A 251 -13.91 19.57 -21.80
C SER A 251 -13.42 21.03 -21.83
N GLY A 252 -12.49 21.42 -20.96
CA GLY A 252 -12.04 22.82 -20.82
C GLY A 252 -10.98 23.32 -21.81
N LYS A 253 -10.55 22.50 -22.79
CA LYS A 253 -9.55 22.91 -23.80
C LYS A 253 -10.08 22.70 -25.23
N THR A 254 -11.08 23.48 -25.63
CA THR A 254 -11.33 23.76 -27.05
C THR A 254 -10.78 25.13 -27.42
N HIS A 255 -9.85 25.11 -28.36
CA HIS A 255 -9.19 26.21 -29.06
C HIS A 255 -9.93 27.57 -29.11
N LYS A 256 -9.25 28.64 -28.65
CA LYS A 256 -9.38 29.95 -29.29
C LYS A 256 -8.19 30.17 -30.19
N ASN A 257 -8.43 29.99 -31.49
CA ASN A 257 -7.51 30.34 -32.55
C ASN A 257 -8.05 31.59 -33.28
N LYS A 258 -7.13 32.44 -33.75
CA LYS A 258 -7.30 33.61 -34.64
C LYS A 258 -7.98 34.87 -34.08
N LYS A 259 -7.25 35.98 -34.16
CA LYS A 259 -7.47 36.98 -35.23
C LYS A 259 -6.21 37.79 -35.51
N HIS A 260 -5.75 37.70 -36.75
CA HIS A 260 -4.99 38.74 -37.43
C HIS A 260 -5.89 39.97 -37.61
N ARG A 261 -5.38 41.15 -37.27
CA ARG A 261 -5.33 42.32 -38.13
C ARG A 261 -4.36 43.33 -37.54
#